data_AF-A0A524P2J6-F1
#
_entry.id   AF-A0A524P2J6-F1
#
_cell.length_a   1.000
_cell.length_b   1.000
_cell.length_c   1.000
_cell.angle_alpha   90.00
_cell.angle_beta   90.00
_cell.angle_gamma   90.00
#
_symmetry.space_group_name_H-M   'P 1'
#
loop_
_entity.id
_entity.type
_entity.pdbx_description
1 polymer ?
#
loop_
_entity_poly.entity_id
_entity_poly.type
_entity_poly.pdbx_seq_one_letter_code
_entity_poly.pdbx_strand_id
1 'polypeptide(L)'
;MDVTEFQEALLQQMERKTHWAWPAFTRGLVSKDKLHIHLEQEWEVYVRDFPIMVGRAYVQCPAAEVRRELAENLYEEETGGLAAGKPHPELFMMYPQGLGMDVERFANVSLLPAARRYRRFLDDATSDRGWAIAAAISTLFIEGTAYERHELEPSAPARPQPSLEEHPLAKHYGLPVECLALTKAHRSVEGEHRKAAWRVMLNHLPAADRVGVVSAMSEAVDAWRAYRDDVAGACGVTRDALPLTA
;
A
#
# COMPACT_ATOMS: atom_id res chain seq x y z
N MET A 1 -23.34 3.94 13.83
CA MET A 1 -21.89 4.06 13.95
C MET A 1 -21.54 5.53 14.03
N ASP A 2 -21.22 6.01 15.22
CA ASP A 2 -20.71 7.38 15.38
C ASP A 2 -19.27 7.52 14.85
N VAL A 3 -18.65 8.70 14.99
CA VAL A 3 -17.31 8.95 14.43
C VAL A 3 -16.24 8.17 15.21
N THR A 4 -16.39 8.06 16.52
CA THR A 4 -15.42 7.38 17.39
C THR A 4 -15.45 5.88 17.15
N GLU A 5 -16.64 5.27 17.07
CA GLU A 5 -16.83 3.88 16.70
C GLU A 5 -16.28 3.59 15.29
N PHE A 6 -16.47 4.51 14.35
CA PHE A 6 -15.98 4.37 12.98
C PHE A 6 -14.45 4.43 12.89
N GLN A 7 -13.84 5.41 13.57
CA GLN A 7 -12.39 5.56 13.65
C GLN A 7 -11.75 4.27 14.19
N GLU A 8 -12.25 3.78 15.32
CA GLU A 8 -11.72 2.58 15.96
C GLU A 8 -11.92 1.34 15.06
N ALA A 9 -13.09 1.20 14.42
CA ALA A 9 -13.34 0.10 13.51
C ALA A 9 -12.40 0.09 12.28
N LEU A 10 -12.06 1.27 11.73
CA LEU A 10 -11.07 1.40 10.66
C LEU A 10 -9.65 1.05 11.13
N LEU A 11 -9.24 1.56 12.30
CA LEU A 11 -7.93 1.27 12.88
C LEU A 11 -7.73 -0.23 13.10
N GLN A 12 -8.74 -0.92 13.61
CA GLN A 12 -8.71 -2.38 13.76
C GLN A 12 -8.51 -3.12 12.43
N GLN A 13 -9.03 -2.60 11.31
CA GLN A 13 -8.77 -3.20 10.00
C GLN A 13 -7.33 -2.94 9.54
N MET A 14 -6.80 -1.74 9.80
CA MET A 14 -5.40 -1.41 9.46
C MET A 14 -4.41 -2.22 10.29
N GLU A 15 -4.66 -2.42 11.59
CA GLU A 15 -3.84 -3.26 12.47
C GLU A 15 -3.81 -4.73 12.04
N ARG A 16 -4.88 -5.21 11.37
CA ARG A 16 -4.89 -6.53 10.71
C ARG A 16 -4.00 -6.60 9.48
N LYS A 17 -3.53 -5.49 8.89
CA LYS A 17 -2.67 -5.44 7.69
C LYS A 17 -1.21 -5.84 8.00
N THR A 18 -1.07 -7.03 8.57
CA THR A 18 0.17 -7.72 8.92
C THR A 18 0.16 -9.10 8.27
N HIS A 19 1.35 -9.62 7.93
CA HIS A 19 1.47 -10.92 7.27
C HIS A 19 2.64 -11.73 7.83
N TRP A 20 2.39 -13.02 8.08
CA TRP A 20 3.35 -13.93 8.72
C TRP A 20 4.67 -14.06 7.94
N ALA A 21 4.62 -13.95 6.60
CA ALA A 21 5.81 -14.07 5.77
C ALA A 21 6.67 -12.80 5.72
N TRP A 22 6.17 -11.66 6.20
CA TRP A 22 6.88 -10.38 6.10
C TRP A 22 8.30 -10.40 6.71
N PRO A 23 8.55 -11.07 7.85
CA PRO A 23 9.89 -11.25 8.38
C PRO A 23 10.87 -12.00 7.47
N ALA A 24 10.41 -12.78 6.48
CA ALA A 24 11.30 -13.39 5.48
C ALA A 24 11.80 -12.34 4.48
N PHE A 25 10.92 -11.46 4.02
CA PHE A 25 11.26 -10.38 3.09
C PHE A 25 12.18 -9.34 3.75
N THR A 26 11.93 -9.00 5.02
CA THR A 26 12.72 -7.98 5.72
C THR A 26 14.06 -8.48 6.25
N ARG A 27 14.25 -9.80 6.41
CA ARG A 27 15.49 -10.41 6.91
C ARG A 27 16.34 -11.08 5.82
N GLY A 28 15.99 -10.89 4.54
CA GLY A 28 16.77 -11.45 3.43
C GLY A 28 16.66 -12.96 3.26
N LEU A 29 15.57 -13.59 3.73
CA LEU A 29 15.38 -15.04 3.66
C LEU A 29 14.76 -15.50 2.33
N VAL A 30 14.25 -14.56 1.52
CA VAL A 30 13.76 -14.87 0.17
C VAL A 30 14.94 -15.00 -0.78
N SER A 31 14.98 -16.06 -1.58
CA SER A 31 16.05 -16.23 -2.56
C SER A 31 16.04 -15.09 -3.59
N LYS A 32 17.22 -14.58 -3.96
CA LYS A 32 17.36 -13.43 -4.88
C LYS A 32 16.70 -13.69 -6.24
N ASP A 33 16.81 -14.92 -6.75
CA ASP A 33 16.20 -15.36 -8.02
C ASP A 33 14.67 -15.47 -7.97
N LYS A 34 14.05 -15.37 -6.79
CA LYS A 34 12.58 -15.37 -6.60
C LYS A 34 12.02 -14.02 -6.19
N LEU A 35 12.86 -13.06 -5.80
CA LEU A 35 12.42 -11.73 -5.34
C LEU A 35 11.61 -10.98 -6.41
N HIS A 36 11.88 -11.24 -7.69
CA HIS A 36 11.11 -10.67 -8.80
C HIS A 36 9.61 -10.99 -8.69
N ILE A 37 9.21 -12.16 -8.15
CA ILE A 37 7.80 -12.55 -8.04
C ILE A 37 7.06 -11.54 -7.17
N HIS A 38 7.63 -11.16 -6.04
CA HIS A 38 7.05 -10.17 -5.14
C HIS A 38 6.89 -8.81 -5.83
N LEU A 39 7.93 -8.34 -6.53
CA LEU A 39 7.91 -7.05 -7.21
C LEU A 39 6.95 -7.03 -8.41
N GLU A 40 6.91 -8.09 -9.22
CA GLU A 40 5.98 -8.22 -10.35
C GLU A 40 4.53 -8.21 -9.87
N GLN A 41 4.20 -8.98 -8.82
CA GLN A 41 2.84 -9.00 -8.31
C GLN A 41 2.45 -7.66 -7.67
N GLU A 42 3.36 -7.00 -6.95
CA GLU A 42 3.09 -5.68 -6.37
C GLU A 42 2.88 -4.61 -7.44
N TRP A 43 3.70 -4.64 -8.50
CA TRP A 43 3.56 -3.80 -9.69
C TRP A 43 2.18 -3.90 -10.32
N GLU A 44 1.76 -5.13 -10.67
CA GLU A 44 0.54 -5.37 -11.44
C GLU A 44 -0.74 -5.27 -10.59
N VAL A 45 -0.66 -5.60 -9.31
CA VAL A 45 -1.85 -5.54 -8.43
C VAL A 45 -2.23 -4.10 -8.13
N TYR A 46 -1.27 -3.21 -7.84
CA TYR A 46 -1.61 -1.83 -7.52
C TYR A 46 -0.59 -0.77 -7.90
N VAL A 47 0.73 -0.99 -7.86
CA VAL A 47 1.68 0.14 -8.00
C VAL A 47 1.54 0.85 -9.34
N ARG A 48 1.45 0.11 -10.45
CA ARG A 48 1.29 0.71 -11.79
C ARG A 48 0.03 1.58 -11.89
N ASP A 49 -1.07 1.09 -11.33
CA ASP A 49 -2.41 1.66 -11.52
C ASP A 49 -2.88 2.45 -10.29
N PHE A 50 -2.01 2.69 -9.31
CA PHE A 50 -2.37 3.40 -8.08
C PHE A 50 -2.89 4.82 -8.35
N PRO A 51 -2.24 5.63 -9.23
CA PRO A 51 -2.80 6.93 -9.62
C PRO A 51 -4.23 6.81 -10.20
N ILE A 52 -4.50 5.77 -11.00
CA ILE A 52 -5.84 5.52 -11.57
C ILE A 52 -6.85 5.26 -10.45
N MET A 53 -6.49 4.48 -9.43
CA MET A 53 -7.36 4.20 -8.28
C MET A 53 -7.72 5.48 -7.51
N VAL A 54 -6.76 6.38 -7.28
CA VAL A 54 -6.99 7.70 -6.68
C VAL A 54 -7.88 8.56 -7.59
N GLY A 55 -7.62 8.56 -8.90
CA GLY A 55 -8.43 9.27 -9.90
C GLY A 55 -9.90 8.82 -9.92
N ARG A 56 -10.16 7.51 -9.77
CA ARG A 56 -11.53 6.99 -9.66
C ARG A 56 -12.24 7.49 -8.41
N ALA A 57 -11.55 7.54 -7.27
CA ALA A 57 -12.09 8.12 -6.04
C ALA A 57 -12.41 9.62 -6.23
N TYR A 58 -11.52 10.36 -6.89
CA TYR A 58 -11.72 11.78 -7.20
C TYR A 58 -12.98 12.03 -8.03
N VAL A 59 -13.18 11.28 -9.13
CA VAL A 59 -14.30 11.48 -10.06
C VAL A 59 -15.65 11.20 -9.40
N GLN A 60 -15.70 10.21 -8.50
CA GLN A 60 -16.94 9.87 -7.78
C GLN A 60 -17.26 10.82 -6.64
N CYS A 61 -16.29 11.59 -6.14
CA CYS A 61 -16.42 12.34 -4.89
C CYS A 61 -17.24 13.63 -5.07
N PRO A 62 -18.38 13.79 -4.36
CA PRO A 62 -19.21 14.99 -4.48
C PRO A 62 -18.63 16.18 -3.70
N ALA A 63 -17.81 15.94 -2.68
CA ALA A 63 -17.28 16.97 -1.79
C ALA A 63 -16.03 17.66 -2.40
N ALA A 64 -16.13 18.96 -2.70
CA ALA A 64 -15.03 19.72 -3.28
C ALA A 64 -13.78 19.76 -2.40
N GLU A 65 -13.95 19.80 -1.07
CA GLU A 65 -12.84 19.74 -0.11
C GLU A 65 -12.05 18.44 -0.22
N VAL A 66 -12.75 17.30 -0.25
CA VAL A 66 -12.13 15.99 -0.42
C VAL A 66 -11.49 15.85 -1.80
N ARG A 67 -12.13 16.37 -2.87
CA ARG A 67 -11.53 16.37 -4.21
C ARG A 67 -10.20 17.12 -4.29
N ARG A 68 -9.98 18.17 -3.48
CA ARG A 68 -8.68 18.86 -3.45
C ARG A 68 -7.57 17.98 -2.89
N GLU A 69 -7.83 17.31 -1.78
CA GLU A 69 -6.90 16.35 -1.17
C GLU A 69 -6.59 15.19 -2.13
N LEU A 70 -7.62 14.63 -2.79
CA LEU A 70 -7.43 13.56 -3.79
C LEU A 70 -6.68 14.02 -5.03
N ALA A 71 -6.85 15.28 -5.46
CA ALA A 71 -6.14 15.83 -6.61
C ALA A 71 -4.65 16.06 -6.31
N GLU A 72 -4.32 16.49 -5.10
CA GLU A 72 -2.92 16.65 -4.67
C GLU A 72 -2.21 15.30 -4.60
N ASN A 73 -2.85 14.30 -4.00
CA ASN A 73 -2.36 12.92 -3.99
C ASN A 73 -2.16 12.38 -5.41
N LEU A 74 -3.19 12.48 -6.28
CA LEU A 74 -3.08 12.08 -7.68
C LEU A 74 -1.92 12.78 -8.40
N TYR A 75 -1.74 14.08 -8.19
CA TYR A 75 -0.66 14.84 -8.80
C TYR A 75 0.71 14.34 -8.34
N GLU A 76 0.91 14.10 -7.05
CA GLU A 76 2.17 13.54 -6.53
C GLU A 76 2.42 12.13 -7.07
N GLU A 77 1.42 11.26 -7.09
CA GLU A 77 1.58 9.87 -7.56
C GLU A 77 1.88 9.79 -9.07
N GLU A 78 1.19 10.59 -9.88
CA GLU A 78 1.29 10.61 -11.34
C GLU A 78 2.52 11.37 -11.84
N THR A 79 3.07 12.31 -11.06
CA THR A 79 4.15 13.21 -11.54
C THR A 79 5.39 13.26 -10.64
N GLY A 80 5.24 12.95 -9.35
CA GLY A 80 6.23 13.25 -8.32
C GLY A 80 6.46 14.74 -8.06
N GLY A 81 5.56 15.60 -8.53
CA GLY A 81 5.78 17.04 -8.62
C GLY A 81 5.88 17.78 -7.28
N LEU A 82 5.59 17.13 -6.15
CA LEU A 82 5.69 17.72 -4.81
C LEU A 82 6.99 17.30 -4.11
N ALA A 83 7.35 16.00 -4.17
CA ALA A 83 8.48 15.49 -3.38
C ALA A 83 9.49 14.64 -4.17
N ALA A 84 9.05 13.92 -5.20
CA ALA A 84 9.84 12.83 -5.77
C ALA A 84 10.56 13.19 -7.09
N GLY A 85 10.04 14.18 -7.82
CA GLY A 85 10.51 14.63 -9.14
C GLY A 85 10.21 13.68 -10.30
N LYS A 86 9.55 12.54 -10.04
CA LYS A 86 9.14 11.53 -11.02
C LYS A 86 7.89 10.78 -10.57
N PRO A 87 7.08 10.23 -11.50
CA PRO A 87 5.94 9.39 -11.17
C PRO A 87 6.34 8.24 -10.24
N HIS A 88 5.52 7.93 -9.24
CA HIS A 88 5.81 6.88 -8.27
C HIS A 88 5.95 5.49 -8.91
N PRO A 89 5.17 5.11 -9.94
CA PRO A 89 5.40 3.87 -10.69
C PRO A 89 6.81 3.81 -11.32
N GLU A 90 7.33 4.92 -11.85
CA GLU A 90 8.68 4.95 -12.41
C GLU A 90 9.76 4.78 -11.33
N LEU A 91 9.53 5.37 -10.14
CA LEU A 91 10.44 5.21 -9.00
C LEU A 91 10.43 3.79 -8.47
N PHE A 92 9.29 3.10 -8.47
CA PHE A 92 9.21 1.69 -8.13
C PHE A 92 10.08 0.83 -9.06
N MET A 93 10.08 1.12 -10.37
CA MET A 93 10.88 0.39 -11.36
C MET A 93 12.40 0.52 -11.14
N MET A 94 12.86 1.47 -10.34
CA MET A 94 14.26 1.54 -9.91
C MET A 94 14.67 0.36 -9.03
N TYR A 95 13.73 -0.28 -8.30
CA TYR A 95 14.03 -1.47 -7.49
C TYR A 95 14.47 -2.67 -8.35
N PRO A 96 13.65 -3.18 -9.29
CA PRO A 96 14.07 -4.28 -10.14
C PRO A 96 15.29 -3.91 -11.00
N GLN A 97 15.37 -2.67 -11.50
CA GLN A 97 16.53 -2.22 -12.27
C GLN A 97 17.83 -2.26 -11.44
N GLY A 98 17.82 -1.71 -10.22
CA GLY A 98 18.98 -1.70 -9.32
C GLY A 98 19.38 -3.08 -8.82
N LEU A 99 18.45 -4.04 -8.79
CA LEU A 99 18.73 -5.43 -8.46
C LEU A 99 19.27 -6.25 -9.66
N GLY A 100 19.32 -5.65 -10.85
CA GLY A 100 19.76 -6.30 -12.08
C GLY A 100 18.72 -7.25 -12.67
N MET A 101 17.43 -7.01 -12.42
CA MET A 101 16.34 -7.81 -12.98
C MET A 101 16.05 -7.41 -14.43
N ASP A 102 15.54 -8.35 -15.22
CA ASP A 102 14.94 -8.06 -16.51
C ASP A 102 13.62 -7.30 -16.31
N VAL A 103 13.59 -6.03 -16.69
CA VAL A 103 12.43 -5.14 -16.51
C VAL A 103 11.31 -5.43 -17.51
N GLU A 104 11.57 -6.14 -18.62
CA GLU A 104 10.52 -6.53 -19.59
C GLU A 104 9.49 -7.48 -18.97
N ARG A 105 9.86 -8.16 -17.88
CA ARG A 105 8.95 -9.01 -17.10
C ARG A 105 7.76 -8.24 -16.51
N PHE A 106 7.91 -6.94 -16.30
CA PHE A 106 6.88 -6.06 -15.74
C PHE A 106 5.88 -5.58 -16.79
N ALA A 107 6.15 -5.77 -18.08
CA ALA A 107 5.23 -5.38 -19.15
C ALA A 107 4.02 -6.33 -19.24
N ASN A 108 4.18 -7.61 -18.87
CA ASN A 108 3.13 -8.63 -18.98
C ASN A 108 3.12 -9.57 -17.77
N VAL A 109 2.84 -9.03 -16.58
CA VAL A 109 2.82 -9.83 -15.35
C VAL A 109 1.66 -10.81 -15.35
N SER A 110 1.96 -12.09 -15.13
CA SER A 110 0.96 -13.12 -14.86
C SER A 110 0.59 -13.12 -13.37
N LEU A 111 -0.57 -12.55 -13.03
CA LEU A 111 -1.05 -12.54 -11.66
C LEU A 111 -1.33 -13.95 -11.12
N LEU A 112 -0.83 -14.22 -9.92
CA LEU A 112 -1.18 -15.38 -9.10
C LEU A 112 -2.70 -15.40 -8.79
N PRO A 113 -3.29 -16.55 -8.47
CA PRO A 113 -4.74 -16.66 -8.28
C PRO A 113 -5.32 -15.68 -7.24
N ALA A 114 -4.70 -15.56 -6.06
CA ALA A 114 -5.13 -14.62 -5.02
C ALA A 114 -4.78 -13.17 -5.37
N ALA A 115 -3.64 -12.91 -6.01
CA ALA A 115 -3.28 -11.59 -6.50
C ALA A 115 -4.32 -11.06 -7.50
N ARG A 116 -4.80 -11.92 -8.41
CA ARG A 116 -5.87 -11.61 -9.37
C ARG A 116 -7.21 -11.34 -8.68
N ARG A 117 -7.54 -12.09 -7.63
CA ARG A 117 -8.75 -11.82 -6.81
C ARG A 117 -8.65 -10.47 -6.11
N TYR A 118 -7.51 -10.18 -5.49
CA TYR A 118 -7.28 -8.92 -4.80
C TYR A 118 -7.28 -7.73 -5.77
N ARG A 119 -6.64 -7.85 -6.94
CA ARG A 119 -6.72 -6.84 -8.01
C ARG A 119 -8.16 -6.55 -8.43
N ARG A 120 -8.97 -7.58 -8.69
CA ARG A 120 -10.39 -7.40 -9.01
C ARG A 120 -11.18 -6.71 -7.89
N PHE A 121 -10.88 -7.04 -6.64
CA PHE A 121 -11.46 -6.34 -5.50
C PHE A 121 -11.09 -4.86 -5.51
N LEU A 122 -9.82 -4.51 -5.75
CA LEU A 122 -9.39 -3.11 -5.84
C LEU A 122 -10.08 -2.37 -6.99
N ASP A 123 -10.21 -3.00 -8.16
CA ASP A 123 -10.92 -2.40 -9.29
C ASP A 123 -12.40 -2.14 -8.97
N ASP A 124 -13.11 -3.13 -8.43
CA ASP A 124 -14.52 -3.01 -8.02
C ASP A 124 -14.71 -1.97 -6.92
N ALA A 125 -13.90 -2.02 -5.85
CA ALA A 125 -13.97 -1.08 -4.74
C ALA A 125 -13.67 0.36 -5.16
N THR A 126 -12.78 0.56 -6.13
CA THR A 126 -12.42 1.90 -6.60
C THR A 126 -13.32 2.41 -7.72
N SER A 127 -14.06 1.55 -8.44
CA SER A 127 -14.87 1.97 -9.59
C SER A 127 -16.38 2.04 -9.29
N ASP A 128 -16.91 1.06 -8.57
CA ASP A 128 -18.37 0.78 -8.56
C ASP A 128 -19.02 0.91 -7.17
N ARG A 129 -18.21 1.05 -6.10
CA ARG A 129 -18.71 1.10 -4.71
C ARG A 129 -18.83 2.51 -4.11
N GLY A 130 -18.70 3.54 -4.93
CA GLY A 130 -18.82 4.94 -4.51
C GLY A 130 -17.54 5.52 -3.91
N TRP A 131 -17.50 6.86 -3.87
CA TRP A 131 -16.28 7.61 -3.52
C TRP A 131 -15.71 7.28 -2.14
N ALA A 132 -16.58 7.01 -1.16
CA ALA A 132 -16.21 6.76 0.22
C ALA A 132 -15.34 5.51 0.34
N ILE A 133 -15.79 4.42 -0.29
CA ILE A 133 -15.06 3.16 -0.34
C ILE A 133 -13.82 3.32 -1.22
N ALA A 134 -13.95 3.94 -2.39
CA ALA A 134 -12.82 4.17 -3.28
C ALA A 134 -11.67 4.93 -2.57
N ALA A 135 -12.00 6.03 -1.88
CA ALA A 135 -11.03 6.83 -1.13
C ALA A 135 -10.46 6.07 0.07
N ALA A 136 -11.27 5.36 0.87
CA ALA A 136 -10.76 4.56 1.97
C ALA A 136 -9.79 3.47 1.49
N ILE A 137 -10.10 2.79 0.39
CA ILE A 137 -9.24 1.74 -0.16
C ILE A 137 -7.94 2.33 -0.72
N SER A 138 -7.99 3.40 -1.50
CA SER A 138 -6.77 3.99 -2.07
C SER A 138 -5.93 4.69 -1.01
N THR A 139 -6.51 5.64 -0.28
CA THR A 139 -5.74 6.56 0.58
C THR A 139 -5.60 6.08 2.01
N LEU A 140 -6.44 5.18 2.54
CA LEU A 140 -6.16 4.54 3.83
C LEU A 140 -5.52 3.17 3.66
N PHE A 141 -6.17 2.26 2.94
CA PHE A 141 -5.75 0.86 2.92
C PHE A 141 -4.47 0.62 2.12
N ILE A 142 -4.38 1.03 0.85
CA ILE A 142 -3.21 0.72 0.01
C ILE A 142 -1.97 1.42 0.55
N GLU A 143 -2.02 2.75 0.71
CA GLU A 143 -0.91 3.58 1.18
C GLU A 143 -0.53 3.31 2.64
N GLY A 144 -1.50 3.00 3.50
CA GLY A 144 -1.29 2.91 4.95
C GLY A 144 -0.64 1.62 5.42
N THR A 145 -0.37 1.54 6.72
CA THR A 145 0.28 0.38 7.34
C THR A 145 -0.46 -0.13 8.58
N ALA A 146 0.07 -1.15 9.25
CA ALA A 146 -0.47 -1.56 10.56
C ALA A 146 -0.24 -0.52 11.67
N TYR A 147 0.50 0.57 11.40
CA TYR A 147 0.87 1.60 12.38
C TYR A 147 0.02 2.88 12.27
N GLU A 148 -1.09 2.86 11.50
CA GLU A 148 -1.92 4.07 11.29
C GLU A 148 -2.42 4.73 12.57
N ARG A 149 -2.55 3.98 13.68
CA ARG A 149 -2.96 4.57 14.96
C ARG A 149 -2.05 5.71 15.40
N HIS A 150 -0.76 5.66 15.09
CA HIS A 150 0.19 6.72 15.43
C HIS A 150 -0.18 8.09 14.83
N GLU A 151 -0.85 8.10 13.67
CA GLU A 151 -1.27 9.33 12.99
C GLU A 151 -2.39 10.08 13.73
N LEU A 152 -3.14 9.36 14.58
CA LEU A 152 -4.25 9.88 15.38
C LEU A 152 -3.90 9.97 16.87
N GLU A 153 -3.07 9.06 17.34
CA GLU A 153 -2.66 8.91 18.73
C GLU A 153 -1.12 8.86 18.80
N PRO A 154 -0.44 10.00 19.02
CA PRO A 154 1.04 10.04 19.04
C PRO A 154 1.69 9.14 20.09
N SER A 155 0.93 8.68 21.10
CA SER A 155 1.37 7.70 22.09
C SER A 155 1.43 6.26 21.57
N ALA A 156 0.78 5.95 20.43
CA ALA A 156 0.83 4.64 19.81
C ALA A 156 2.20 4.44 19.10
N PRO A 157 2.63 3.18 18.88
CA PRO A 157 3.91 2.90 18.20
C PRO A 157 3.94 3.47 16.78
N ALA A 158 4.97 4.26 16.48
CA ALA A 158 5.22 4.76 15.13
C ALA A 158 5.71 3.65 14.19
N ARG A 159 5.47 3.83 12.88
CA ARG A 159 6.07 2.98 11.84
C ARG A 159 7.60 3.05 11.94
N PRO A 160 8.32 1.91 12.02
CA PRO A 160 9.79 1.93 11.99
C PRO A 160 10.32 2.52 10.68
N GLN A 161 11.18 3.53 10.78
CA GLN A 161 11.85 4.17 9.64
C GLN A 161 13.38 4.08 9.79
N PRO A 162 13.99 2.90 9.60
CA PRO A 162 15.45 2.75 9.64
C PRO A 162 16.11 3.53 8.49
N SER A 163 17.43 3.74 8.54
CA SER A 163 18.16 4.40 7.45
C SER A 163 18.01 3.63 6.13
N LEU A 164 18.31 4.28 5.00
CA LEU A 164 18.13 3.64 3.69
C LEU A 164 19.09 2.45 3.49
N GLU A 165 20.27 2.49 4.12
CA GLU A 165 21.25 1.40 4.11
C GLU A 165 20.71 0.15 4.82
N GLU A 166 19.86 0.35 5.83
CA GLU A 166 19.18 -0.72 6.57
C GLU A 166 17.89 -1.20 5.89
N HIS A 167 17.53 -0.64 4.73
CA HIS A 167 16.43 -1.15 3.93
C HIS A 167 16.71 -2.59 3.49
N PRO A 168 15.75 -3.54 3.59
CA PRO A 168 16.02 -4.95 3.30
C PRO A 168 16.61 -5.21 1.91
N LEU A 169 16.14 -4.49 0.88
CA LEU A 169 16.68 -4.58 -0.48
C LEU A 169 18.14 -4.13 -0.58
N ALA A 170 18.52 -3.07 0.13
CA ALA A 170 19.90 -2.60 0.15
C ALA A 170 20.78 -3.57 0.96
N LYS A 171 20.38 -3.82 2.21
CA LYS A 171 21.12 -4.63 3.19
C LYS A 171 21.37 -6.07 2.75
N HIS A 172 20.37 -6.73 2.17
CA HIS A 172 20.43 -8.17 1.89
C HIS A 172 20.59 -8.52 0.41
N TYR A 173 20.21 -7.62 -0.51
CA TYR A 173 20.17 -7.93 -1.94
C TYR A 173 21.10 -7.05 -2.78
N GLY A 174 21.75 -6.06 -2.16
CA GLY A 174 22.70 -5.16 -2.80
C GLY A 174 22.04 -4.09 -3.68
N LEU A 175 20.78 -3.73 -3.42
CA LEU A 175 20.14 -2.60 -4.09
C LEU A 175 20.88 -1.30 -3.76
N PRO A 176 21.34 -0.52 -4.77
CA PRO A 176 21.92 0.78 -4.52
C PRO A 176 20.92 1.73 -3.82
N VAL A 177 21.39 2.52 -2.85
CA VAL A 177 20.52 3.39 -2.03
C VAL A 177 19.80 4.45 -2.87
N GLU A 178 20.40 4.89 -3.97
CA GLU A 178 19.79 5.78 -4.94
C GLU A 178 18.52 5.19 -5.58
N CYS A 179 18.43 3.86 -5.69
CA CYS A 179 17.24 3.18 -6.17
C CYS A 179 16.11 3.17 -5.13
N LEU A 180 16.35 3.60 -3.89
CA LEU A 180 15.32 3.77 -2.84
C LEU A 180 14.62 5.14 -2.90
N ALA A 181 14.63 5.80 -4.07
CA ALA A 181 14.00 7.09 -4.28
C ALA A 181 12.51 7.11 -3.92
N LEU A 182 11.75 6.05 -4.25
CA LEU A 182 10.34 5.92 -3.85
C LEU A 182 10.18 5.87 -2.32
N THR A 183 11.04 5.10 -1.64
CA THR A 183 11.02 5.01 -0.17
C THR A 183 11.30 6.36 0.48
N LYS A 184 12.23 7.13 -0.10
CA LYS A 184 12.54 8.49 0.34
C LYS A 184 11.35 9.43 0.10
N ALA A 185 10.74 9.39 -1.08
CA ALA A 185 9.59 10.19 -1.43
C ALA A 185 8.43 9.96 -0.45
N HIS A 186 8.04 8.70 -0.23
CA HIS A 186 7.01 8.36 0.75
C HIS A 186 7.33 8.96 2.13
N ARG A 187 8.53 8.76 2.68
CA ARG A 187 8.88 9.31 4.01
C ARG A 187 8.79 10.83 4.11
N SER A 188 8.98 11.56 3.00
CA SER A 188 8.94 13.03 2.98
C SER A 188 7.52 13.60 3.00
N VAL A 189 6.52 12.86 2.51
CA VAL A 189 5.11 13.32 2.43
C VAL A 189 4.12 12.49 3.25
N GLU A 190 4.55 11.32 3.76
CA GLU A 190 3.70 10.33 4.44
C GLU A 190 2.87 10.98 5.55
N GLY A 191 3.49 11.68 6.51
CA GLY A 191 2.77 12.22 7.67
C GLY A 191 1.60 13.16 7.32
N GLU A 192 1.76 14.06 6.33
CA GLU A 192 0.67 14.99 5.97
C GLU A 192 -0.39 14.32 5.09
N HIS A 193 0.02 13.48 4.13
CA HIS A 193 -0.93 12.72 3.30
C HIS A 193 -1.74 11.71 4.13
N ARG A 194 -1.11 11.03 5.10
CA ARG A 194 -1.80 10.11 6.03
C ARG A 194 -2.86 10.84 6.84
N LYS A 195 -2.50 11.98 7.45
CA LYS A 195 -3.45 12.79 8.22
C LYS A 195 -4.59 13.31 7.34
N ALA A 196 -4.31 13.71 6.10
CA ALA A 196 -5.33 14.13 5.15
C ALA A 196 -6.35 13.01 4.88
N ALA A 197 -5.88 11.78 4.63
CA ALA A 197 -6.76 10.63 4.41
C ALA A 197 -7.69 10.36 5.61
N TRP A 198 -7.18 10.44 6.84
CA TRP A 198 -8.00 10.33 8.05
C TRP A 198 -8.99 11.47 8.21
N ARG A 199 -8.58 12.74 7.99
CA ARG A 199 -9.50 13.88 8.02
C ARG A 199 -10.64 13.72 7.02
N VAL A 200 -10.35 13.25 5.81
CA VAL A 200 -11.34 12.96 4.76
C VAL A 200 -12.40 11.98 5.29
N MET A 201 -11.96 10.84 5.85
CA MET A 201 -12.88 9.81 6.33
C MET A 201 -13.67 10.25 7.57
N LEU A 202 -13.05 10.93 8.53
CA LEU A 202 -13.69 11.26 9.80
C LEU A 202 -14.65 12.47 9.69
N ASN A 203 -14.35 13.43 8.81
CA ASN A 203 -15.07 14.70 8.75
C ASN A 203 -16.11 14.79 7.63
N HIS A 204 -15.95 14.02 6.54
CA HIS A 204 -16.80 14.16 5.34
C HIS A 204 -17.75 13.00 5.11
N LEU A 205 -17.69 11.94 5.92
CA LEU A 205 -18.49 10.74 5.71
C LEU A 205 -19.81 10.75 6.52
N PRO A 206 -20.98 10.68 5.83
CA PRO A 206 -22.26 10.49 6.50
C PRO A 206 -22.29 9.22 7.34
N ALA A 207 -23.02 9.23 8.46
CA ALA A 207 -23.11 8.07 9.35
C ALA A 207 -23.67 6.81 8.66
N ALA A 208 -24.50 6.97 7.62
CA ALA A 208 -25.06 5.89 6.83
C ALA A 208 -24.00 5.11 6.01
N ASP A 209 -22.89 5.76 5.63
CA ASP A 209 -21.90 5.16 4.73
C ASP A 209 -20.79 4.41 5.49
N ARG A 210 -20.60 4.73 6.78
CA ARG A 210 -19.48 4.24 7.61
C ARG A 210 -19.41 2.72 7.71
N VAL A 211 -20.55 2.06 7.86
CA VAL A 211 -20.60 0.58 7.96
C VAL A 211 -20.12 -0.05 6.65
N GLY A 212 -20.51 0.51 5.50
CA GLY A 212 -20.06 0.04 4.18
C GLY A 212 -18.55 0.19 3.99
N VAL A 213 -17.99 1.31 4.44
CA VAL A 213 -16.54 1.54 4.39
C VAL A 213 -15.78 0.55 5.27
N VAL A 214 -16.23 0.32 6.53
CA VAL A 214 -15.59 -0.67 7.41
C VAL A 214 -15.65 -2.08 6.82
N SER A 215 -16.78 -2.47 6.22
CA SER A 215 -16.91 -3.76 5.53
C SER A 215 -15.91 -3.90 4.40
N ALA A 216 -15.78 -2.87 3.54
CA ALA A 216 -14.83 -2.88 2.45
C ALA A 216 -13.37 -2.96 2.94
N MET A 217 -13.03 -2.26 4.02
CA MET A 217 -11.69 -2.34 4.65
C MET A 217 -11.39 -3.75 5.21
N SER A 218 -12.40 -4.43 5.77
CA SER A 218 -12.26 -5.82 6.22
C SER A 218 -12.07 -6.78 5.02
N GLU A 219 -12.85 -6.61 3.94
CA GLU A 219 -12.68 -7.40 2.71
C GLU A 219 -11.28 -7.18 2.11
N ALA A 220 -10.78 -5.94 2.14
CA ALA A 220 -9.47 -5.56 1.62
C ALA A 220 -8.34 -6.27 2.39
N VAL A 221 -8.39 -6.29 3.73
CA VAL A 221 -7.33 -6.93 4.52
C VAL A 221 -7.33 -8.45 4.36
N ASP A 222 -8.50 -9.07 4.21
CA ASP A 222 -8.58 -10.52 3.96
C ASP A 222 -8.10 -10.88 2.56
N ALA A 223 -8.48 -10.11 1.54
CA ALA A 223 -7.99 -10.29 0.18
C ALA A 223 -6.48 -10.04 0.08
N TRP A 224 -5.96 -9.01 0.78
CA TRP A 224 -4.53 -8.70 0.83
C TRP A 224 -3.72 -9.81 1.52
N ARG A 225 -4.23 -10.38 2.62
CA ARG A 225 -3.57 -11.53 3.29
C ARG A 225 -3.49 -12.74 2.37
N ALA A 226 -4.59 -13.10 1.71
CA ALA A 226 -4.60 -14.21 0.75
C ALA A 226 -3.65 -13.94 -0.44
N TYR A 227 -3.60 -12.70 -0.93
CA TYR A 227 -2.62 -12.28 -1.93
C TYR A 227 -1.18 -12.48 -1.44
N ARG A 228 -0.86 -12.05 -0.22
CA ARG A 228 0.47 -12.20 0.36
C ARG A 228 0.83 -13.66 0.68
N ASP A 229 -0.14 -14.53 0.98
CA ASP A 229 0.05 -15.98 1.12
C ASP A 229 0.54 -16.60 -0.21
N ASP A 230 -0.15 -16.32 -1.31
CA ASP A 230 0.24 -16.80 -2.65
C ASP A 230 1.64 -16.31 -3.04
N VAL A 231 1.94 -15.02 -2.78
CA VAL A 231 3.28 -14.45 -3.04
C VAL A 231 4.34 -15.13 -2.19
N ALA A 232 4.08 -15.36 -0.90
CA ALA A 232 5.01 -16.05 -0.01
C ALA A 232 5.32 -17.47 -0.52
N GLY A 233 4.29 -18.23 -0.88
CA GLY A 233 4.43 -19.58 -1.44
C GLY A 233 5.22 -19.58 -2.76
N ALA A 234 4.90 -18.67 -3.67
CA ALA A 234 5.61 -18.55 -4.96
C ALA A 234 7.07 -18.13 -4.78
N CYS A 235 7.36 -17.28 -3.80
CA CYS A 235 8.73 -16.92 -3.38
C CYS A 235 9.44 -18.06 -2.62
N GLY A 236 8.79 -19.20 -2.36
CA GLY A 236 9.35 -20.33 -1.64
C GLY A 236 9.46 -20.14 -0.12
N VAL A 237 8.74 -19.18 0.45
CA VAL A 237 8.68 -18.96 1.89
C VAL A 237 7.64 -19.90 2.49
N THR A 238 8.06 -20.72 3.45
CA THR A 238 7.17 -21.58 4.24
C THR A 238 7.12 -21.11 5.68
N ARG A 239 6.05 -21.45 6.40
CA ARG A 239 5.91 -21.10 7.82
C ARG A 239 7.03 -21.70 8.68
N ASP A 240 7.47 -22.91 8.33
CA ASP A 240 8.53 -23.62 9.06
C ASP A 240 9.93 -23.02 8.80
N ALA A 241 10.11 -22.30 7.69
CA ALA A 241 11.38 -21.65 7.34
C ALA A 241 11.60 -20.33 8.10
N LEU A 242 10.60 -19.83 8.83
CA LEU A 242 10.74 -18.65 9.67
C LEU A 242 11.30 -19.07 11.03
N PRO A 243 12.41 -18.46 11.49
CA PRO A 243 12.86 -18.65 12.86
C PRO A 243 11.70 -18.38 13.81
N LEU A 244 11.46 -19.29 14.76
CA LEU A 244 10.50 -19.17 15.86
C LEU A 244 10.92 -18.01 16.78
N THR A 245 10.76 -16.78 16.27
CA THR A 245 11.08 -15.49 16.87
C THR A 245 12.52 -15.32 17.40
N ALA A 246 13.08 -14.14 17.12
CA ALA A 246 14.00 -13.49 18.03
C ALA A 246 13.19 -12.44 18.80
#